data_AF-A0A7S0QGW7-F1
#
_entry.id   AF-A0A7S0QGW7-F1
#
_cell.length_a   1.000
_cell.length_b   1.000
_cell.length_c   1.000
_cell.angle_alpha   90.00
_cell.angle_beta   90.00
_cell.angle_gamma   90.00
#
_symmetry.space_group_name_H-M   'P 1'
#
loop_
_entity.id
_entity.type
_entity.pdbx_description
1 polymer ?
#
loop_
_entity_poly.entity_id
_entity_poly.type
_entity_poly.pdbx_seq_one_letter_code
_entity_poly.pdbx_strand_id
1 'polypeptide(L)'
;MSLESNSELPKSNTTLIHAIISNKVFIAQNANASEGKGYHCFQTHKTLKYYPLCDDFGPMNMACVLRFIETLNKEIEAHPNSKIVYCVPKGRRELTNGVFLLGSYMILFLNYTSLEVSKAFSWLDTTLIEHYRDATHLKSDFDLTLLDCWRGLERGQTLGWVRTSQPPPAPPGQWGQCDVDEYEHYDDPMNGDLHIVVPGKFVAFKGPRDLGGKVYHDDRRGFRHFSPGYYAEIFRSLAVTAVVRLNEPEYD
;
A
#
# COMPACT_ATOMS: atom_id res chain seq x y z
N MET A 1 -24.22 27.50 7.64
CA MET A 1 -23.12 28.17 8.35
C MET A 1 -21.90 28.01 7.47
N SER A 2 -21.51 29.10 6.82
CA SER A 2 -20.51 29.16 5.74
C SER A 2 -19.10 28.86 6.28
N LEU A 3 -18.45 27.84 5.73
CA LEU A 3 -17.02 27.60 5.93
C LEU A 3 -16.25 28.62 5.09
N GLU A 4 -15.75 29.66 5.76
CA GLU A 4 -14.84 30.63 5.15
C GLU A 4 -13.53 29.94 4.77
N SER A 5 -13.26 29.92 3.47
CA SER A 5 -11.99 29.48 2.89
C SER A 5 -10.94 30.57 3.04
N ASN A 6 -10.25 30.62 4.17
CA ASN A 6 -9.07 31.47 4.36
C ASN A 6 -7.84 30.63 4.71
N SER A 7 -7.15 30.15 3.68
CA SER A 7 -5.70 29.97 3.74
C SER A 7 -5.11 30.12 2.35
N GLU A 8 -4.40 31.22 2.13
CA GLU A 8 -3.62 31.49 0.92
C GLU A 8 -2.48 30.47 0.81
N LEU A 9 -2.76 29.35 0.16
CA LEU A 9 -1.75 28.43 -0.34
C LEU A 9 -1.23 28.95 -1.69
N PRO A 10 0.06 28.78 -2.01
CA PRO A 10 0.67 29.37 -3.21
C PRO A 10 0.01 28.87 -4.50
N LYS A 11 -0.52 29.82 -5.28
CA LYS A 11 -1.07 29.59 -6.62
C LYS A 11 0.08 29.44 -7.62
N SER A 12 0.52 28.21 -7.86
CA SER A 12 1.42 27.85 -8.96
C SER A 12 0.73 26.79 -9.82
N ASN A 13 0.88 26.92 -11.14
CA ASN A 13 0.16 26.18 -12.18
C ASN A 13 0.01 24.69 -11.86
N THR A 14 -1.19 24.30 -11.46
CA THR A 14 -1.66 22.92 -11.19
C THR A 14 -1.19 22.30 -9.87
N THR A 15 -1.66 22.85 -8.73
CA THR A 15 -1.60 22.18 -7.43
C THR A 15 -3.00 22.16 -6.80
N LEU A 16 -3.69 21.02 -6.85
CA LEU A 16 -4.93 20.82 -6.10
C LEU A 16 -4.56 20.62 -4.64
N ILE A 17 -4.74 21.63 -3.78
CA ILE A 17 -4.48 21.52 -2.34
C ILE A 17 -5.80 21.49 -1.59
N HIS A 18 -6.13 20.37 -0.96
CA HIS A 18 -7.37 20.20 -0.20
C HIS A 18 -7.12 19.57 1.17
N ALA A 19 -7.78 20.12 2.19
CA ALA A 19 -7.76 19.57 3.55
C ALA A 19 -8.53 18.25 3.58
N ILE A 20 -7.95 17.23 4.22
CA ILE A 20 -8.57 15.91 4.35
C ILE A 20 -8.79 15.55 5.83
N ILE A 21 -7.77 15.79 6.68
CA ILE A 21 -7.81 15.36 8.08
C ILE A 21 -7.70 16.60 8.96
N SER A 22 -8.80 16.94 9.65
CA SER A 22 -8.88 17.98 10.70
C SER A 22 -8.18 19.31 10.38
N ASN A 23 -8.21 19.74 9.11
CA ASN A 23 -7.47 20.93 8.62
C ASN A 23 -5.94 20.91 8.87
N LYS A 24 -5.38 19.75 9.18
CA LYS A 24 -3.95 19.53 9.43
C LYS A 24 -3.26 18.86 8.26
N VAL A 25 -3.88 17.86 7.63
CA VAL A 25 -3.28 17.11 6.50
C VAL A 25 -4.00 17.45 5.21
N PHE A 26 -3.22 17.72 4.17
CA PHE A 26 -3.64 18.10 2.83
C PHE A 26 -2.97 17.18 1.80
N ILE A 27 -3.58 17.02 0.62
CA ILE A 27 -2.94 16.38 -0.54
C ILE A 27 -2.71 17.42 -1.62
N ALA A 28 -1.61 17.29 -2.38
CA ALA A 28 -1.22 18.18 -3.47
C ALA A 28 -0.54 17.41 -4.61
N GLN A 29 -0.80 17.76 -5.87
CA GLN A 29 0.01 17.29 -7.00
C GLN A 29 1.04 18.32 -7.43
N ASN A 30 2.24 17.85 -7.80
CA ASN A 30 3.29 18.70 -8.41
C ASN A 30 3.69 19.92 -7.55
N ALA A 31 3.45 19.86 -6.24
CA ALA A 31 3.94 20.87 -5.32
C ALA A 31 5.41 20.58 -5.02
N ASN A 32 6.26 21.58 -5.23
CA ASN A 32 7.64 21.50 -4.77
C ASN A 32 7.66 21.47 -3.24
N ALA A 33 8.58 20.66 -2.68
CA ALA A 33 8.88 20.67 -1.26
C ALA A 33 9.66 21.95 -0.91
N SER A 34 9.00 23.11 -0.99
CA SER A 34 9.51 24.32 -0.38
C SER A 34 8.85 24.50 0.99
N GLU A 35 9.67 24.62 2.02
CA GLU A 35 9.23 25.03 3.35
C GLU A 35 8.60 26.42 3.25
N GLY A 36 7.27 26.49 3.40
CA GLY A 36 6.55 27.75 3.47
C GLY A 36 6.31 28.14 4.93
N LYS A 37 6.03 29.42 5.18
CA LYS A 37 5.49 29.83 6.48
C LYS A 37 4.11 29.18 6.68
N GLY A 38 4.04 28.19 7.57
CA GLY A 38 2.78 27.55 8.02
C GLY A 38 2.40 26.23 7.35
N TYR A 39 3.22 25.69 6.44
CA TYR A 39 3.02 24.35 5.88
C TYR A 39 4.34 23.62 5.64
N HIS A 40 4.32 22.29 5.77
CA HIS A 40 5.42 21.37 5.51
C HIS A 40 4.97 20.39 4.42
N CYS A 41 5.78 20.26 3.37
CA CYS A 41 5.51 19.39 2.23
C CYS A 41 6.38 18.13 2.32
N PHE A 42 5.78 16.95 2.22
CA PHE A 42 6.51 15.68 2.19
C PHE A 42 6.08 14.82 1.00
N GLN A 43 6.91 13.86 0.61
CA GLN A 43 6.70 13.00 -0.56
C GLN A 43 7.12 11.57 -0.22
N THR A 44 6.41 10.58 -0.75
CA THR A 44 6.73 9.16 -0.53
C THR A 44 7.06 8.38 -1.81
N HIS A 45 6.91 8.98 -3.00
CA HIS A 45 7.08 8.29 -4.29
C HIS A 45 8.50 7.72 -4.54
N LYS A 46 9.52 8.19 -3.81
CA LYS A 46 10.89 7.65 -3.91
C LYS A 46 11.09 6.41 -3.05
N THR A 47 10.33 6.26 -1.97
CA THR A 47 10.46 5.18 -0.98
C THR A 47 9.37 4.13 -1.15
N LEU A 48 8.13 4.55 -1.38
CA LEU A 48 6.98 3.69 -1.59
C LEU A 48 6.73 3.60 -3.10
N LYS A 49 7.07 2.46 -3.69
CA LYS A 49 6.97 2.22 -5.12
C LYS A 49 6.05 1.04 -5.40
N TYR A 50 5.26 1.19 -6.45
CA TYR A 50 4.58 0.07 -7.08
C TYR A 50 5.46 -0.46 -8.22
N TYR A 51 5.58 -1.78 -8.31
CA TYR A 51 6.35 -2.46 -9.35
C TYR A 51 5.36 -3.14 -10.31
N PRO A 52 5.07 -2.53 -11.48
CA PRO A 52 4.05 -3.05 -12.38
C PRO A 52 4.53 -4.33 -13.08
N LEU A 53 3.64 -5.29 -13.22
CA LEU A 53 3.88 -6.48 -14.04
C LEU A 53 3.61 -6.20 -15.52
N CYS A 54 2.57 -5.43 -15.80
CA CYS A 54 2.11 -5.04 -17.13
C CYS A 54 1.72 -3.56 -17.12
N ASP A 55 0.44 -3.23 -17.35
CA ASP A 55 -0.09 -1.85 -17.31
C ASP A 55 -0.86 -1.55 -16.01
N ASP A 56 -0.87 -2.50 -15.07
CA ASP A 56 -1.27 -2.28 -13.69
C ASP A 56 -0.36 -1.22 -13.03
N PHE A 57 -0.90 -0.47 -12.07
CA PHE A 57 -0.16 0.61 -11.41
C PHE A 57 -0.41 0.70 -9.91
N GLY A 58 -1.25 -0.18 -9.37
CA GLY A 58 -1.70 -0.17 -7.99
C GLY A 58 -2.88 -1.13 -7.77
N PRO A 59 -3.51 -1.08 -6.59
CA PRO A 59 -3.18 -0.20 -5.46
C PRO A 59 -1.82 -0.53 -4.83
N MET A 60 -1.31 0.41 -4.02
CA MET A 60 -0.09 0.17 -3.23
C MET A 60 -0.30 -1.03 -2.29
N ASN A 61 0.71 -1.88 -2.14
CA ASN A 61 0.62 -3.09 -1.30
C ASN A 61 0.57 -2.75 0.22
N MET A 62 0.37 -3.77 1.06
CA MET A 62 0.17 -3.56 2.51
C MET A 62 1.40 -2.95 3.19
N ALA A 63 2.61 -3.38 2.84
CA ALA A 63 3.84 -2.76 3.37
C ALA A 63 3.89 -1.26 3.04
N CYS A 64 3.58 -0.88 1.80
CA CYS A 64 3.51 0.53 1.42
C CYS A 64 2.46 1.32 2.23
N VAL A 65 1.29 0.74 2.48
CA VAL A 65 0.25 1.35 3.32
C VAL A 65 0.75 1.57 4.75
N LEU A 66 1.35 0.55 5.37
CA LEU A 66 1.80 0.63 6.76
C LEU A 66 2.98 1.59 6.93
N ARG A 67 3.96 1.54 6.01
CA ARG A 67 5.08 2.50 5.95
C ARG A 67 4.60 3.92 5.71
N PHE A 68 3.55 4.12 4.89
CA PHE A 68 2.94 5.43 4.71
C PHE A 68 2.33 5.97 6.01
N ILE A 69 1.65 5.12 6.78
CA ILE A 69 1.08 5.51 8.08
C ILE A 69 2.19 5.93 9.05
N GLU A 70 3.26 5.15 9.16
CA GLU A 70 4.43 5.50 9.98
C GLU A 70 5.06 6.83 9.54
N THR A 71 5.20 7.02 8.23
CA THR A 71 5.77 8.24 7.66
C THR A 71 4.91 9.46 7.97
N LEU A 72 3.60 9.40 7.69
CA LEU A 72 2.70 10.52 7.92
C LEU A 72 2.61 10.89 9.40
N ASN A 73 2.59 9.90 10.31
CA ASN A 73 2.63 10.18 11.75
C ASN A 73 3.93 10.90 12.16
N LYS A 74 5.09 10.44 11.69
CA LYS A 74 6.38 11.12 11.93
C LYS A 74 6.37 12.56 11.40
N GLU A 75 5.81 12.80 10.22
CA GLU A 75 5.71 14.15 9.66
C GLU A 75 4.81 15.08 10.47
N ILE A 76 3.67 14.57 10.97
CA ILE A 76 2.76 15.30 11.85
C ILE A 76 3.44 15.66 13.18
N GLU A 77 4.16 14.71 13.77
CA GLU A 77 4.88 14.87 15.04
C GLU A 77 6.07 15.83 14.93
N ALA A 78 6.84 15.73 13.83
CA ALA A 78 7.99 16.59 13.59
C ALA A 78 7.60 18.05 13.29
N HIS A 79 6.39 18.28 12.76
CA HIS A 79 5.92 19.60 12.34
C HIS A 79 4.56 19.98 12.98
N PRO A 80 4.49 20.11 14.32
CA PRO A 80 3.22 20.33 15.04
C PRO A 80 2.56 21.67 14.68
N ASN A 81 3.34 22.68 14.32
CA ASN A 81 2.87 24.03 13.99
C ASN A 81 2.59 24.26 12.50
N SER A 82 2.86 23.26 11.65
CA SER A 82 2.69 23.38 10.19
C SER A 82 1.50 22.57 9.70
N LYS A 83 0.79 23.02 8.67
CA LYS A 83 -0.08 22.14 7.89
C LYS A 83 0.79 21.13 7.13
N ILE A 84 0.44 19.85 7.16
CA ILE A 84 1.18 18.80 6.46
C ILE A 84 0.58 18.62 5.07
N VAL A 85 1.39 18.73 4.02
CA VAL A 85 0.98 18.60 2.63
C VAL A 85 1.64 17.36 2.04
N TYR A 86 0.85 16.33 1.77
CA TYR A 86 1.30 15.15 1.05
C TYR A 86 1.38 15.45 -0.44
N CYS A 87 2.61 15.58 -0.93
CA CYS A 87 2.89 15.93 -2.31
C CYS A 87 3.04 14.66 -3.15
N VAL A 88 2.18 14.53 -4.15
CA VAL A 88 2.11 13.42 -5.08
C VAL A 88 2.66 13.86 -6.44
N PRO A 89 3.40 13.00 -7.17
CA PRO A 89 3.82 13.34 -8.53
C PRO A 89 2.63 13.64 -9.45
N LYS A 90 2.91 14.33 -10.56
CA LYS A 90 1.90 14.64 -11.56
C LYS A 90 1.50 13.38 -12.32
N GLY A 91 0.20 13.13 -12.42
CA GLY A 91 -0.38 12.03 -13.20
C GLY A 91 -1.58 11.39 -12.47
N ARG A 92 -2.47 10.76 -13.23
CA ARG A 92 -3.71 10.20 -12.67
C ARG A 92 -3.44 8.97 -11.81
N ARG A 93 -2.52 8.11 -12.25
CA ARG A 93 -2.12 6.89 -11.54
C ARG A 93 -1.47 7.22 -10.21
N GLU A 94 -0.59 8.21 -10.21
CA GLU A 94 0.09 8.73 -9.03
C GLU A 94 -0.90 9.36 -8.06
N LEU A 95 -1.82 10.22 -8.55
CA LEU A 95 -2.88 10.79 -7.72
C LEU A 95 -3.75 9.70 -7.09
N THR A 96 -4.16 8.71 -7.88
CA THR A 96 -4.99 7.59 -7.41
C THR A 96 -4.29 6.84 -6.27
N ASN A 97 -3.01 6.48 -6.43
CA ASN A 97 -2.25 5.83 -5.36
C ASN A 97 -2.03 6.73 -4.14
N GLY A 98 -1.80 8.03 -4.33
CA GLY A 98 -1.66 8.97 -3.23
C GLY A 98 -2.95 9.13 -2.42
N VAL A 99 -4.10 9.22 -3.12
CA VAL A 99 -5.44 9.24 -2.49
C VAL A 99 -5.71 7.92 -1.79
N PHE A 100 -5.40 6.79 -2.42
CA PHE A 100 -5.53 5.47 -1.81
C PHE A 100 -4.76 5.36 -0.49
N LEU A 101 -3.50 5.79 -0.45
CA LEU A 101 -2.66 5.78 0.76
C LEU A 101 -3.24 6.67 1.88
N LEU A 102 -3.68 7.90 1.56
CA LEU A 102 -4.34 8.75 2.55
C LEU A 102 -5.66 8.17 3.05
N GLY A 103 -6.49 7.62 2.17
CA GLY A 103 -7.72 6.95 2.58
C GLY A 103 -7.45 5.71 3.45
N SER A 104 -6.38 4.97 3.14
CA SER A 104 -5.94 3.84 3.95
C SER A 104 -5.48 4.26 5.34
N TYR A 105 -4.80 5.40 5.47
CA TYR A 105 -4.48 6.01 6.76
C TYR A 105 -5.75 6.35 7.55
N MET A 106 -6.75 6.96 6.91
CA MET A 106 -8.01 7.31 7.56
C MET A 106 -8.74 6.07 8.09
N ILE A 107 -8.75 4.97 7.33
CA ILE A 107 -9.38 3.71 7.76
C ILE A 107 -8.59 3.05 8.89
N LEU A 108 -7.31 2.74 8.65
CA LEU A 108 -6.54 1.95 9.60
C LEU A 108 -6.24 2.74 10.87
N PHE A 109 -5.75 3.97 10.72
CA PHE A 109 -5.24 4.75 11.85
C PHE A 109 -6.31 5.61 12.53
N LEU A 110 -7.20 6.24 11.75
CA LEU A 110 -8.27 7.10 12.30
C LEU A 110 -9.60 6.37 12.53
N ASN A 111 -9.71 5.10 12.13
CA ASN A 111 -10.93 4.27 12.22
C ASN A 111 -12.13 4.84 11.46
N TYR A 112 -11.90 5.47 10.31
CA TYR A 112 -12.98 5.89 9.41
C TYR A 112 -13.52 4.70 8.63
N THR A 113 -14.80 4.70 8.33
CA THR A 113 -15.40 3.76 7.37
C THR A 113 -14.99 4.10 5.93
N SER A 114 -15.04 3.12 5.03
CA SER A 114 -14.75 3.35 3.60
C SER A 114 -15.65 4.43 2.97
N LEU A 115 -16.89 4.55 3.44
CA LEU A 115 -17.84 5.57 3.00
C LEU A 115 -17.49 6.97 3.51
N GLU A 116 -17.02 7.10 4.75
CA GLU A 116 -16.55 8.38 5.29
C GLU A 116 -15.31 8.88 4.54
N VAL A 117 -14.39 7.97 4.20
CA VAL A 117 -13.23 8.30 3.35
C VAL A 117 -13.69 8.75 1.97
N SER A 118 -14.58 8.01 1.31
CA SER A 118 -15.12 8.40 0.00
C SER A 118 -15.79 9.78 0.04
N LYS A 119 -16.54 10.08 1.10
CA LYS A 119 -17.15 11.40 1.32
C LYS A 119 -16.09 12.49 1.50
N ALA A 120 -15.00 12.22 2.23
CA ALA A 120 -13.91 13.17 2.42
C ALA A 120 -13.19 13.54 1.10
N PHE A 121 -13.22 12.65 0.10
CA PHE A 121 -12.69 12.89 -1.25
C PHE A 121 -13.76 13.29 -2.28
N SER A 122 -14.99 13.60 -1.88
CA SER A 122 -16.08 13.97 -2.81
C SER A 122 -15.83 15.25 -3.62
N TRP A 123 -14.85 16.07 -3.21
CA TRP A 123 -14.40 17.24 -3.94
C TRP A 123 -13.51 16.90 -5.15
N LEU A 124 -12.94 15.68 -5.19
CA LEU A 124 -12.00 15.28 -6.22
C LEU A 124 -12.73 14.97 -7.52
N ASP A 125 -12.34 15.63 -8.60
CA ASP A 125 -12.83 15.35 -9.94
C ASP A 125 -12.42 13.92 -10.36
N THR A 126 -13.42 13.08 -10.63
CA THR A 126 -13.23 11.69 -11.03
C THR A 126 -12.44 11.53 -12.33
N THR A 127 -12.35 12.57 -13.17
CA THR A 127 -11.53 12.55 -14.39
C THR A 127 -10.02 12.58 -14.11
N LEU A 128 -9.62 12.98 -12.89
CA LEU A 128 -8.23 13.07 -12.46
C LEU A 128 -7.68 11.78 -11.84
N ILE A 129 -8.56 10.81 -11.59
CA ILE A 129 -8.20 9.48 -11.08
C ILE A 129 -8.33 8.43 -12.19
N GLU A 130 -7.62 7.33 -12.01
CA GLU A 130 -7.68 6.15 -12.87
C GLU A 130 -8.10 4.97 -12.00
N HIS A 131 -9.02 4.14 -12.47
CA HIS A 131 -9.38 2.93 -11.73
C HIS A 131 -8.27 1.88 -11.86
N TYR A 132 -8.14 1.03 -10.84
CA TYR A 132 -7.17 -0.05 -10.84
C TYR A 132 -7.60 -1.17 -11.77
N ARG A 133 -6.63 -1.74 -12.49
CA ARG A 133 -6.83 -2.77 -13.49
C ARG A 133 -5.99 -4.00 -13.18
N ASP A 134 -6.24 -5.08 -13.90
CA ASP A 134 -5.48 -6.32 -13.79
C ASP A 134 -4.05 -6.21 -14.35
N ALA A 135 -3.22 -7.17 -13.97
CA ALA A 135 -1.83 -7.30 -14.38
C ALA A 135 -1.68 -8.01 -15.74
N THR A 136 -2.42 -7.55 -16.76
CA THR A 136 -2.29 -8.06 -18.13
C THR A 136 -1.96 -6.96 -19.14
N HIS A 137 -1.43 -7.36 -20.29
CA HIS A 137 -1.21 -6.47 -21.43
C HIS A 137 -2.47 -6.22 -22.27
N LEU A 138 -3.59 -6.87 -21.93
CA LEU A 138 -4.84 -6.74 -22.68
C LEU A 138 -5.59 -5.49 -22.25
N LYS A 139 -6.67 -5.16 -22.95
CA LYS A 139 -7.58 -4.11 -22.48
C LYS A 139 -8.31 -4.62 -21.23
N SER A 140 -8.32 -3.83 -20.16
CA SER A 140 -9.09 -4.15 -18.96
C SER A 140 -10.59 -4.24 -19.28
N ASP A 141 -11.22 -5.29 -18.79
CA ASP A 141 -12.67 -5.52 -18.84
C ASP A 141 -13.33 -5.42 -17.45
N PHE A 142 -12.52 -5.29 -16.39
CA PHE A 142 -12.96 -5.14 -15.02
C PHE A 142 -11.99 -4.27 -14.22
N ASP A 143 -12.46 -3.12 -13.76
CA ASP A 143 -11.66 -2.18 -12.97
C ASP A 143 -12.19 -2.07 -11.53
N LEU A 144 -11.28 -1.88 -10.58
CA LEU A 144 -11.58 -1.59 -9.17
C LEU A 144 -11.46 -0.09 -8.89
N THR A 145 -12.46 0.47 -8.20
CA THR A 145 -12.42 1.86 -7.74
C THR A 145 -11.64 1.99 -6.41
N LEU A 146 -11.29 3.23 -6.04
CA LEU A 146 -10.76 3.54 -4.72
C LEU A 146 -11.67 3.03 -3.58
N LEU A 147 -12.99 3.16 -3.75
CA LEU A 147 -13.97 2.71 -2.76
C LEU A 147 -13.97 1.19 -2.60
N ASP A 148 -13.80 0.43 -3.70
CA ASP A 148 -13.74 -1.04 -3.64
C ASP A 148 -12.51 -1.49 -2.85
N CYS A 149 -11.35 -0.88 -3.12
CA CYS A 149 -10.12 -1.14 -2.38
C CYS A 149 -10.25 -0.78 -0.88
N TRP A 150 -10.85 0.37 -0.56
CA TRP A 150 -11.07 0.78 0.82
C TRP A 150 -12.07 -0.11 1.57
N ARG A 151 -13.12 -0.60 0.91
CA ARG A 151 -14.04 -1.59 1.50
C ARG A 151 -13.33 -2.90 1.83
N GLY A 152 -12.44 -3.35 0.95
CA GLY A 152 -11.58 -4.51 1.22
C GLY A 152 -10.70 -4.30 2.45
N LEU A 153 -10.07 -3.13 2.55
CA LEU A 153 -9.21 -2.76 3.68
C LEU A 153 -9.98 -2.67 5.00
N GLU A 154 -11.11 -1.97 5.02
CA GLU A 154 -12.02 -1.86 6.18
C GLU A 154 -12.49 -3.24 6.65
N ARG A 155 -12.81 -4.14 5.71
CA ARG A 155 -13.21 -5.51 6.04
C ARG A 155 -12.05 -6.29 6.66
N GLY A 156 -10.83 -6.18 6.12
CA GLY A 156 -9.63 -6.79 6.68
C GLY A 156 -9.34 -6.29 8.11
N GLN A 157 -9.50 -4.99 8.36
CA GLN A 157 -9.37 -4.39 9.69
C GLN A 157 -10.41 -4.95 10.67
N THR A 158 -11.68 -5.03 10.25
CA THR A 158 -12.78 -5.57 11.06
C THR A 158 -12.54 -7.04 11.44
N LEU A 159 -11.97 -7.82 10.52
CA LEU A 159 -11.59 -9.22 10.75
C LEU A 159 -10.30 -9.37 11.56
N GLY A 160 -9.59 -8.27 11.82
CA GLY A 160 -8.34 -8.25 12.59
C GLY A 160 -7.11 -8.74 11.83
N TRP A 161 -7.15 -8.75 10.49
CA TRP A 161 -5.99 -9.13 9.67
C TRP A 161 -4.89 -8.08 9.73
N VAL A 162 -5.27 -6.81 9.77
CA VAL A 162 -4.40 -5.65 9.96
C VAL A 162 -5.01 -4.75 11.03
N ARG A 163 -4.20 -4.29 11.99
CA ARG A 163 -4.65 -3.37 13.05
C ARG A 163 -3.57 -2.36 13.38
N THR A 164 -3.99 -1.18 13.82
CA THR A 164 -3.07 -0.14 14.30
C THR A 164 -2.76 -0.36 15.76
N SER A 165 -1.49 -0.21 16.11
CA SER A 165 -0.95 -0.55 17.42
C SER A 165 -1.28 0.53 18.46
N GLN A 166 -2.40 0.36 19.15
CA GLN A 166 -2.69 1.01 20.44
C GLN A 166 -3.47 0.03 21.35
N PRO A 167 -2.98 -0.38 22.55
CA PRO A 167 -1.68 -0.10 23.18
C PRO A 167 -0.97 -1.43 23.66
N PRO A 168 0.15 -1.42 24.43
CA PRO A 168 1.51 -1.85 24.02
C PRO A 168 2.03 -3.18 24.68
N PRO A 169 3.24 -3.67 24.32
CA PRO A 169 4.13 -3.21 23.26
C PRO A 169 4.19 -4.21 22.10
N ALA A 170 3.64 -3.85 20.94
CA ALA A 170 3.97 -4.55 19.71
C ALA A 170 5.40 -4.15 19.29
N PRO A 171 6.24 -5.09 18.81
CA PRO A 171 7.54 -4.76 18.24
C PRO A 171 7.41 -3.71 17.12
N PRO A 172 8.45 -2.89 16.86
CA PRO A 172 8.50 -2.04 15.68
C PRO A 172 8.21 -2.88 14.42
N GLY A 173 7.40 -2.35 13.48
CA GLY A 173 7.02 -3.07 12.26
C GLY A 173 5.83 -4.03 12.42
N GLN A 174 5.31 -4.25 13.62
CA GLN A 174 4.15 -5.12 13.85
C GLN A 174 2.81 -4.36 13.83
N TRP A 175 1.93 -4.73 12.90
CA TRP A 175 0.60 -4.15 12.68
C TRP A 175 -0.50 -5.22 12.78
N GLY A 176 -0.92 -5.54 14.00
CA GLY A 176 -1.83 -6.67 14.25
C GLY A 176 -1.09 -8.00 14.06
N GLN A 177 -1.50 -8.82 13.09
CA GLN A 177 -0.78 -10.06 12.71
C GLN A 177 0.20 -9.86 11.56
N CYS A 178 0.34 -8.64 11.03
CA CYS A 178 1.27 -8.33 9.95
C CYS A 178 2.62 -7.86 10.52
N ASP A 179 3.69 -8.59 10.25
CA ASP A 179 5.07 -8.11 10.38
C ASP A 179 5.48 -7.52 9.02
N VAL A 180 5.76 -6.21 8.97
CA VAL A 180 6.10 -5.51 7.72
C VAL A 180 7.47 -5.92 7.19
N ASP A 181 8.43 -6.20 8.07
CA ASP A 181 9.78 -6.58 7.65
C ASP A 181 9.78 -7.99 7.06
N GLU A 182 9.01 -8.92 7.66
CA GLU A 182 8.79 -10.26 7.10
C GLU A 182 8.00 -10.20 5.78
N TYR A 183 6.97 -9.35 5.70
CA TYR A 183 6.23 -9.11 4.46
C TYR A 183 7.18 -8.65 3.34
N GLU A 184 7.99 -7.62 3.57
CA GLU A 184 8.91 -7.06 2.57
C GLU A 184 10.01 -8.07 2.20
N HIS A 185 10.44 -8.92 3.15
CA HIS A 185 11.39 -9.99 2.87
C HIS A 185 10.83 -10.98 1.85
N TYR A 186 9.62 -11.51 2.07
CA TYR A 186 9.03 -12.54 1.21
C TYR A 186 8.32 -12.00 -0.04
N ASP A 187 7.97 -10.71 -0.09
CA ASP A 187 7.50 -10.00 -1.30
C ASP A 187 8.58 -9.97 -2.39
N ASP A 188 9.87 -9.98 -2.01
CA ASP A 188 10.98 -10.06 -2.96
C ASP A 188 10.99 -11.43 -3.68
N PRO A 189 10.92 -11.47 -5.01
CA PRO A 189 11.02 -12.71 -5.79
C PRO A 189 12.34 -13.48 -5.55
N MET A 190 13.37 -12.80 -5.05
CA MET A 190 14.66 -13.38 -4.70
C MET A 190 14.66 -14.07 -3.33
N ASN A 191 13.57 -13.99 -2.58
CA ASN A 191 13.37 -14.55 -1.24
C ASN A 191 12.08 -15.39 -1.11
N GLY A 192 11.38 -15.69 -2.20
CA GLY A 192 10.32 -16.69 -2.19
C GLY A 192 9.05 -16.32 -2.93
N ASP A 193 8.80 -15.02 -3.16
CA ASP A 193 7.56 -14.53 -3.79
C ASP A 193 6.33 -15.14 -3.09
N LEU A 194 6.18 -14.81 -1.80
CA LEU A 194 5.23 -15.43 -0.88
C LEU A 194 4.51 -14.37 -0.04
N HIS A 195 3.19 -14.51 0.06
CA HIS A 195 2.34 -13.61 0.84
C HIS A 195 1.33 -14.37 1.69
N ILE A 196 1.22 -13.98 2.95
CA ILE A 196 0.09 -14.38 3.79
C ILE A 196 -1.12 -13.54 3.37
N VAL A 197 -2.06 -14.16 2.65
CA VAL A 197 -3.27 -13.50 2.14
C VAL A 197 -4.33 -13.38 3.24
N VAL A 198 -4.48 -14.45 4.03
CA VAL A 198 -5.36 -14.46 5.22
C VAL A 198 -4.57 -15.03 6.39
N PRO A 199 -4.31 -14.24 7.45
CA PRO A 199 -3.52 -14.69 8.58
C PRO A 199 -4.04 -16.00 9.19
N GLY A 200 -3.13 -16.96 9.35
CA GLY A 200 -3.43 -18.29 9.88
C GLY A 200 -4.34 -19.17 8.99
N LYS A 201 -4.56 -18.80 7.72
CA LYS A 201 -5.45 -19.55 6.80
C LYS A 201 -4.88 -19.75 5.40
N PHE A 202 -4.50 -18.67 4.71
CA PHE A 202 -4.10 -18.74 3.31
C PHE A 202 -2.76 -18.04 3.08
N VAL A 203 -1.87 -18.78 2.43
CA VAL A 203 -0.58 -18.31 1.92
C VAL A 203 -0.61 -18.52 0.41
N ALA A 204 -0.28 -17.49 -0.35
CA ALA A 204 -0.02 -17.57 -1.78
C ALA A 204 1.48 -17.50 -2.00
N PHE A 205 2.01 -18.29 -2.92
CA PHE A 205 3.45 -18.33 -3.18
C PHE A 205 3.74 -18.80 -4.60
N LYS A 206 4.92 -18.45 -5.11
CA LYS A 206 5.43 -18.95 -6.39
C LYS A 206 5.67 -20.46 -6.36
N GLY A 207 5.26 -21.14 -7.43
CA GLY A 207 5.43 -22.59 -7.57
C GLY A 207 6.91 -23.02 -7.49
N PRO A 208 7.26 -24.01 -6.64
CA PRO A 208 8.61 -24.53 -6.55
C PRO A 208 8.97 -25.42 -7.74
N ARG A 209 10.25 -25.70 -7.90
CA ARG A 209 10.79 -26.60 -8.93
C ARG A 209 11.68 -27.66 -8.30
N ASP A 210 11.74 -28.86 -8.87
CA ASP A 210 12.82 -29.79 -8.56
C ASP A 210 14.14 -29.23 -9.11
N LEU A 211 15.08 -28.97 -8.20
CA LEU A 211 16.38 -28.38 -8.49
C LEU A 211 17.54 -29.37 -8.26
N GLY A 212 17.26 -30.68 -8.16
CA GLY A 212 18.29 -31.70 -7.99
C GLY A 212 19.09 -31.54 -6.70
N GLY A 213 18.41 -31.22 -5.59
CA GLY A 213 19.01 -31.04 -4.26
C GLY A 213 19.52 -29.63 -3.93
N LYS A 214 19.44 -28.67 -4.86
CA LYS A 214 19.76 -27.27 -4.56
C LYS A 214 18.58 -26.56 -3.89
N VAL A 215 18.86 -25.63 -2.98
CA VAL A 215 17.82 -24.83 -2.33
C VAL A 215 17.18 -23.84 -3.30
N TYR A 216 18.01 -23.17 -4.12
CA TYR A 216 17.57 -22.23 -5.16
C TYR A 216 18.46 -22.32 -6.42
N HIS A 217 17.97 -21.77 -7.53
CA HIS A 217 18.69 -21.64 -8.79
C HIS A 217 18.23 -20.39 -9.54
N ASP A 218 19.18 -19.56 -9.98
CA ASP A 218 18.91 -18.38 -10.81
C ASP A 218 19.05 -18.77 -12.29
N ASP A 219 18.00 -18.53 -13.08
CA ASP A 219 18.04 -18.83 -14.51
C ASP A 219 18.81 -17.77 -15.32
N ARG A 220 18.99 -18.02 -16.62
CA ARG A 220 19.74 -17.11 -17.51
C ARG A 220 19.10 -15.72 -17.67
N ARG A 221 17.83 -15.57 -17.29
CA ARG A 221 17.09 -14.30 -17.32
C ARG A 221 17.13 -13.60 -15.96
N GLY A 222 17.78 -14.20 -14.96
CA GLY A 222 17.90 -13.67 -13.60
C GLY A 222 16.73 -14.01 -12.69
N PHE A 223 15.81 -14.89 -13.09
CA PHE A 223 14.72 -15.29 -12.19
C PHE A 223 15.20 -16.38 -11.23
N ARG A 224 14.98 -16.14 -9.94
CA ARG A 224 15.21 -17.13 -8.90
C ARG A 224 14.08 -18.15 -8.84
N HIS A 225 14.46 -19.42 -8.82
CA HIS A 225 13.57 -20.55 -8.57
C HIS A 225 13.99 -21.23 -7.28
N PHE A 226 13.02 -21.73 -6.53
CA PHE A 226 13.24 -22.37 -5.23
C PHE A 226 12.78 -23.83 -5.26
N SER A 227 13.46 -24.66 -4.48
CA SER A 227 13.08 -26.05 -4.25
C SER A 227 11.87 -26.16 -3.32
N PRO A 228 11.13 -27.29 -3.35
CA PRO A 228 10.10 -27.57 -2.35
C PRO A 228 10.63 -27.49 -0.90
N GLY A 229 11.89 -27.91 -0.68
CA GLY A 229 12.53 -27.89 0.63
C GLY A 229 12.66 -26.49 1.23
N TYR A 230 12.89 -25.47 0.40
CA TYR A 230 12.93 -24.06 0.82
C TYR A 230 11.59 -23.63 1.45
N TYR A 231 10.49 -23.86 0.73
CA TYR A 231 9.16 -23.51 1.24
C TYR A 231 8.72 -24.41 2.39
N ALA A 232 9.13 -25.68 2.44
CA ALA A 232 8.78 -26.58 3.53
C ALA A 232 9.23 -26.06 4.91
N GLU A 233 10.36 -25.34 5.00
CA GLU A 233 10.81 -24.68 6.22
C GLU A 233 9.87 -23.54 6.63
N ILE A 234 9.53 -22.66 5.68
CA ILE A 234 8.61 -21.53 5.89
C ILE A 234 7.24 -22.06 6.30
N PHE A 235 6.73 -23.08 5.60
CA PHE A 235 5.43 -23.71 5.85
C PHE A 235 5.33 -24.31 7.25
N ARG A 236 6.40 -24.91 7.76
CA ARG A 236 6.45 -25.38 9.16
C ARG A 236 6.30 -24.22 10.14
N SER A 237 6.98 -23.09 9.91
CA SER A 237 6.87 -21.91 10.77
C SER A 237 5.46 -21.29 10.75
N LEU A 238 4.79 -21.35 9.59
CA LEU A 238 3.42 -20.84 9.38
C LEU A 238 2.32 -21.87 9.70
N ALA A 239 2.69 -23.06 10.21
CA ALA A 239 1.78 -24.18 10.50
C ALA A 239 0.89 -24.62 9.31
N VAL A 240 1.42 -24.55 8.09
CA VAL A 240 0.75 -25.01 6.87
C VAL A 240 0.65 -26.53 6.90
N THR A 241 -0.56 -27.05 6.65
CA THR A 241 -0.87 -28.50 6.67
C THR A 241 -1.31 -29.04 5.33
N ALA A 242 -1.62 -28.18 4.37
CA ALA A 242 -2.04 -28.55 3.03
C ALA A 242 -1.46 -27.58 1.99
N VAL A 243 -1.05 -28.13 0.86
CA VAL A 243 -0.57 -27.37 -0.31
C VAL A 243 -1.45 -27.75 -1.50
N VAL A 244 -1.94 -26.75 -2.22
CA VAL A 244 -2.76 -26.94 -3.42
C VAL A 244 -1.97 -26.43 -4.61
N ARG A 245 -1.62 -27.32 -5.55
CA ARG A 245 -0.94 -26.98 -6.80
C ARG A 245 -1.97 -26.71 -7.89
N LEU A 246 -1.85 -25.56 -8.54
CA LEU A 246 -2.75 -25.13 -9.63
C LEU A 246 -2.03 -25.04 -11.00
N ASN A 247 -0.72 -25.28 -11.04
CA ASN A 247 0.09 -25.31 -12.27
C ASN A 247 0.50 -26.74 -12.64
N GLU A 248 1.18 -26.86 -13.79
CA GLU A 248 1.79 -28.10 -14.24
C GLU A 248 2.76 -28.69 -13.21
N PRO A 249 2.95 -30.02 -13.19
CA PRO A 249 3.90 -30.66 -12.29
C PRO A 249 5.34 -30.26 -12.62
N GLU A 250 5.97 -29.51 -11.71
CA GLU A 250 7.39 -29.13 -11.77
C GLU A 250 8.22 -29.68 -10.60
N TYR A 251 7.59 -30.47 -9.72
CA TYR A 251 8.16 -31.13 -8.55
C TYR A 251 7.31 -32.33 -8.14
N ASP A 252 7.95 -33.27 -7.44
CA ASP A 252 7.32 -34.44 -6.79
C ASP A 252 6.89 -34.15 -5.35
#